data_AF-A0A4R1MKE0-F1
#
_entry.id   AF-A0A4R1MKE0-F1
#
_cell.length_a   1.000
_cell.length_b   1.000
_cell.length_c   1.000
_cell.angle_alpha   90.00
_cell.angle_beta   90.00
_cell.angle_gamma   90.00
#
_symmetry.space_group_name_H-M   'P 1'
#
loop_
_entity.id
_entity.type
_entity.pdbx_description
1 polymer ?
#
loop_
_entity_poly.entity_id
_entity_poly.type
_entity_poly.pdbx_seq_one_letter_code
_entity_poly.pdbx_strand_id
1 'polypeptide(L)'
;MNIKIKKLIIGLLIITLVSPLAVLMLNGTFIRTYAEDPRPKSDFYAYYNISESQRDYIKDLIEMGYPLEKIQVGYAFIYDRFGKLEHLKSILEKESQGESWASVFEAYDLTYGIFQPTSFDSDSLDTLMQSHLSSDEIMIIDRIAFASEEAFDVLMIQVMEGTSFEEIIDALELVGHIKLYPRVQVTEEVLNHYQNQYALEDMQIIEAMVIAEKLDLNEKNILESTAQGMTEYEILGYYLQEIFE
;
A
#
# COMPACT_ATOMS: atom_id res chain seq x y z
N MET A 1 31.36 62.17 17.60
CA MET A 1 31.10 61.07 16.66
C MET A 1 32.06 59.94 16.99
N ASN A 2 31.58 58.91 17.71
CA ASN A 2 32.39 58.14 18.65
C ASN A 2 32.58 56.70 18.16
N ILE A 3 33.84 56.30 17.96
CA ILE A 3 34.29 55.04 17.34
C ILE A 3 33.98 53.79 18.20
N LYS A 4 33.39 53.96 19.38
CA LYS A 4 33.06 52.87 20.32
C LYS A 4 31.74 52.13 20.04
N ILE A 5 30.88 52.59 19.12
CA ILE A 5 29.60 51.93 18.83
C ILE A 5 29.71 50.87 17.72
N LYS A 6 30.73 50.91 16.86
CA LYS A 6 30.91 49.92 15.79
C LYS A 6 31.48 48.57 16.24
N LYS A 7 32.02 48.45 17.46
CA LYS A 7 32.57 47.18 17.98
C LYS A 7 31.56 46.35 18.78
N LEU A 8 30.36 46.86 19.06
CA LEU A 8 29.31 46.10 19.75
C LEU A 8 28.40 45.31 18.79
N ILE A 9 28.42 45.62 17.49
CA ILE A 9 27.58 44.96 16.46
C ILE A 9 28.31 43.78 15.80
N ILE A 10 29.63 43.67 15.95
CA ILE A 10 30.42 42.54 15.42
C ILE A 10 30.58 41.41 16.46
N GLY A 11 30.26 41.68 17.74
CA GLY A 11 30.32 40.69 18.82
C GLY A 11 29.02 39.92 19.09
N LEU A 12 27.95 40.17 18.32
CA LEU A 12 26.62 39.59 18.51
C LEU A 12 26.10 38.89 17.25
N LEU A 13 27.02 38.43 16.41
CA LEU A 13 26.76 37.70 15.16
C LEU A 13 27.61 36.42 15.08
N ILE A 14 27.81 35.80 16.25
CA ILE A 14 28.40 34.47 16.43
C ILE A 14 27.54 33.79 17.50
N ILE A 15 26.40 33.25 17.07
CA ILE A 15 25.35 32.44 17.75
C ILE A 15 24.15 32.74 16.82
N THR A 16 23.86 32.02 15.75
CA THR A 16 23.57 30.59 15.61
C THR A 16 23.78 30.21 14.14
N LEU A 17 24.90 29.59 13.83
CA LEU A 17 25.04 28.79 12.60
C LEU A 17 25.40 27.38 13.06
N VAL A 18 24.45 26.75 13.75
CA VAL A 18 24.43 25.30 13.84
C VAL A 18 24.02 24.86 12.43
N SER A 19 25.02 24.51 11.64
CA SER A 19 24.81 23.89 10.33
C SER A 19 23.85 22.70 10.49
N PRO A 20 22.90 22.47 9.57
CA PRO A 20 22.08 21.26 9.55
C PRO A 20 22.90 19.95 9.59
N LEU A 21 24.19 20.03 9.23
CA LEU A 21 25.14 18.92 9.29
C LEU A 21 25.48 18.43 10.72
N ALA A 22 25.28 19.24 11.76
CA ALA A 22 25.65 18.88 13.13
C ALA A 22 24.54 18.15 13.91
N VAL A 23 23.28 18.31 13.49
CA VAL A 23 22.14 17.56 14.06
C VAL A 23 22.16 16.09 13.63
N LEU A 24 22.86 15.78 12.53
CA LEU A 24 23.08 14.41 12.03
C LEU A 24 24.06 13.57 12.85
N MET A 25 24.78 14.15 13.83
CA MET A 25 25.90 13.48 14.51
C MET A 25 25.66 13.19 16.01
N LEU A 26 24.49 13.52 16.59
CA LEU A 26 24.28 13.42 18.04
C LEU A 26 23.02 12.70 18.51
N ASN A 27 22.21 12.13 17.61
CA ASN A 27 21.18 11.17 18.02
C ASN A 27 21.72 9.75 17.90
N GLY A 28 22.15 9.25 19.06
CA GLY A 28 22.14 7.85 19.48
C GLY A 28 22.39 6.81 18.40
N THR A 29 23.53 6.15 18.52
CA THR A 29 23.76 4.78 18.08
C THR A 29 22.58 3.86 18.43
N PHE A 30 21.56 3.84 17.59
CA PHE A 30 20.78 2.64 17.34
C PHE A 30 21.64 1.79 16.44
N ILE A 31 21.99 0.62 16.94
CA ILE A 31 22.75 -0.39 16.23
C ILE A 31 22.03 -0.63 14.89
N ARG A 32 22.75 -0.35 13.80
CA ARG A 32 22.44 -0.84 12.46
C ARG A 32 22.37 -2.36 12.54
N THR A 33 21.17 -2.90 12.59
CA THR A 33 20.85 -4.08 11.81
C THR A 33 20.19 -3.55 10.56
N TYR A 34 20.91 -3.59 9.43
CA TYR A 34 20.23 -3.82 8.17
C TYR A 34 19.51 -5.14 8.39
N ALA A 35 18.23 -5.09 8.75
CA ALA A 35 17.39 -6.26 8.65
C ALA A 35 17.47 -6.63 7.17
N GLU A 36 18.12 -7.75 6.90
CA GLU A 36 18.02 -8.44 5.63
C GLU A 36 16.54 -8.44 5.23
N ASP A 37 16.25 -8.05 3.99
CA ASP A 37 14.92 -8.17 3.37
C ASP A 37 14.34 -9.54 3.80
N PRO A 38 13.30 -9.58 4.64
CA PRO A 38 12.85 -10.82 5.25
C PRO A 38 12.22 -11.76 4.25
N ARG A 39 12.06 -11.34 2.99
CA ARG A 39 11.57 -12.21 1.94
C ARG A 39 12.67 -13.24 1.67
N PRO A 40 12.43 -14.56 1.90
CA PRO A 40 12.96 -15.49 0.92
C PRO A 40 12.45 -15.00 -0.44
N LYS A 41 13.13 -15.32 -1.54
CA LYS A 41 12.42 -15.46 -2.84
C LYS A 41 11.36 -16.56 -2.68
N SER A 42 10.35 -16.26 -1.88
CA SER A 42 9.29 -17.12 -1.42
C SER A 42 8.47 -17.39 -2.65
N ASP A 43 7.97 -18.62 -2.73
CA ASP A 43 7.13 -19.05 -3.83
C ASP A 43 5.97 -18.05 -3.96
N PHE A 44 6.02 -17.17 -4.97
CA PHE A 44 5.01 -16.13 -5.26
C PHE A 44 3.60 -16.73 -5.19
N TYR A 45 3.46 -17.96 -5.67
CA TYR A 45 2.21 -18.66 -5.63
C TYR A 45 1.75 -19.05 -4.21
N ALA A 46 2.68 -19.34 -3.30
CA ALA A 46 2.38 -19.59 -1.90
C ALA A 46 2.10 -18.30 -1.14
N TYR A 47 2.87 -17.23 -1.39
CA TYR A 47 2.68 -15.94 -0.72
C TYR A 47 1.29 -15.37 -0.99
N TYR A 48 0.88 -15.36 -2.27
CA TYR A 48 -0.42 -14.84 -2.69
C TYR A 48 -1.55 -15.87 -2.59
N ASN A 49 -1.27 -17.09 -2.10
CA ASN A 49 -2.21 -18.23 -2.05
C ASN A 49 -2.95 -18.45 -3.38
N ILE A 50 -2.19 -18.49 -4.49
CA ILE A 50 -2.73 -18.51 -5.85
C ILE A 50 -3.40 -19.86 -6.13
N SER A 51 -4.69 -19.81 -6.48
CA SER A 51 -5.52 -20.99 -6.80
C SER A 51 -5.10 -21.65 -8.11
N GLU A 52 -5.55 -22.88 -8.37
CA GLU A 52 -5.17 -23.63 -9.57
C GLU A 52 -5.63 -22.92 -10.86
N SER A 53 -6.85 -22.37 -10.87
CA SER A 53 -7.38 -21.58 -11.99
C SER A 53 -6.54 -20.32 -12.27
N GLN A 54 -6.11 -19.61 -11.22
CA GLN A 54 -5.23 -18.46 -11.37
C GLN A 54 -3.83 -18.85 -11.87
N ARG A 55 -3.29 -20.01 -11.43
CA ARG A 55 -2.01 -20.54 -11.93
C ARG A 55 -2.07 -20.86 -13.42
N ASP A 56 -3.15 -21.49 -13.87
CA ASP A 56 -3.36 -21.79 -15.29
C ASP A 56 -3.43 -20.50 -16.12
N TYR A 57 -4.15 -19.48 -15.64
CA TYR A 57 -4.20 -18.18 -16.30
C TYR A 57 -2.82 -17.48 -16.36
N ILE A 58 -2.05 -17.51 -15.27
CA ILE A 58 -0.68 -16.99 -15.24
C ILE A 58 0.20 -17.72 -16.26
N LYS A 59 0.06 -19.04 -16.36
CA LYS A 59 0.79 -19.85 -17.33
C LYS A 59 0.43 -19.46 -18.77
N ASP A 60 -0.85 -19.22 -19.05
CA ASP A 60 -1.29 -18.73 -20.37
C ASP A 60 -0.67 -17.37 -20.70
N LEU A 61 -0.56 -16.45 -19.74
CA LEU A 61 0.12 -15.16 -19.94
C LEU A 61 1.62 -15.34 -20.26
N ILE A 62 2.29 -16.28 -19.61
CA ILE A 62 3.70 -16.62 -19.92
C ILE A 62 3.81 -17.18 -21.34
N GLU A 63 2.90 -18.07 -21.75
CA GLU A 63 2.85 -18.63 -23.10
C GLU A 63 2.55 -17.55 -24.17
N MET A 64 1.83 -16.48 -23.81
CA MET A 64 1.64 -15.29 -24.65
C MET A 64 2.87 -14.38 -24.74
N GLY A 65 3.92 -14.64 -23.95
CA GLY A 65 5.21 -13.94 -24.00
C GLY A 65 5.40 -12.85 -22.95
N TYR A 66 4.51 -12.73 -21.97
CA TYR A 66 4.70 -11.81 -20.86
C TYR A 66 5.75 -12.35 -19.88
N PRO A 67 6.76 -11.54 -19.46
CA PRO A 67 7.73 -11.95 -18.45
C PRO A 67 7.05 -12.23 -17.09
N LEU A 68 7.51 -13.27 -16.38
CA LEU A 68 6.94 -13.66 -15.09
C LEU A 68 7.02 -12.51 -14.08
N GLU A 69 8.13 -11.79 -14.06
CA GLU A 69 8.37 -10.67 -13.14
C GLU A 69 7.33 -9.56 -13.34
N LYS A 70 6.97 -9.26 -14.60
CA LYS A 70 5.94 -8.28 -14.94
C LYS A 70 4.55 -8.78 -14.55
N ILE A 71 4.27 -10.06 -14.76
CA ILE A 71 3.03 -10.70 -14.30
C ILE A 71 2.90 -10.56 -12.79
N GLN A 72 3.98 -10.80 -12.03
CA GLN A 72 3.98 -10.70 -10.57
C GLN A 72 3.72 -9.28 -10.07
N VAL A 73 4.33 -8.26 -10.71
CA VAL A 73 4.06 -6.84 -10.40
C VAL A 73 2.58 -6.50 -10.62
N GLY A 74 2.05 -6.82 -11.79
CA GLY A 74 0.64 -6.58 -12.10
C GLY A 74 -0.31 -7.32 -11.17
N TYR A 75 0.01 -8.59 -10.86
CA TYR A 75 -0.77 -9.43 -9.95
C TYR A 75 -0.79 -8.85 -8.54
N ALA A 76 0.37 -8.48 -7.99
CA ALA A 76 0.47 -7.89 -6.66
C ALA A 76 -0.34 -6.60 -6.54
N PHE A 77 -0.36 -5.77 -7.58
CA PHE A 77 -1.16 -4.56 -7.61
C PHE A 77 -2.66 -4.83 -7.56
N ILE A 78 -3.18 -5.69 -8.45
CA ILE A 78 -4.63 -6.02 -8.47
C ILE A 78 -5.07 -6.79 -7.23
N TYR A 79 -4.15 -7.53 -6.59
CA TYR A 79 -4.41 -8.29 -5.38
C TYR A 79 -4.84 -7.44 -4.19
N ASP A 80 -4.21 -6.28 -3.99
CA ASP A 80 -4.60 -5.32 -2.95
C ASP A 80 -5.99 -4.69 -3.21
N ARG A 81 -6.46 -4.78 -4.46
CA ARG A 81 -7.69 -4.17 -4.95
C ARG A 81 -8.84 -5.17 -5.13
N PHE A 82 -8.64 -6.45 -4.83
CA PHE A 82 -9.60 -7.49 -5.17
C PHE A 82 -9.96 -7.48 -6.67
N GLY A 83 -9.02 -7.08 -7.53
CA GLY A 83 -9.28 -6.93 -8.97
C GLY A 83 -9.58 -8.25 -9.65
N LYS A 84 -10.31 -8.22 -10.78
CA LYS A 84 -10.60 -9.44 -11.54
C LYS A 84 -9.34 -9.97 -12.22
N LEU A 85 -9.22 -11.29 -12.29
CA LEU A 85 -8.09 -11.97 -12.93
C LEU A 85 -7.91 -11.54 -14.40
N GLU A 86 -9.01 -11.34 -15.12
CA GLU A 86 -8.99 -10.86 -16.51
C GLU A 86 -8.34 -9.48 -16.68
N HIS A 87 -8.35 -8.63 -15.65
CA HIS A 87 -7.76 -7.29 -15.72
C HIS A 87 -6.22 -7.33 -15.81
N LEU A 88 -5.59 -8.41 -15.34
CA LEU A 88 -4.13 -8.56 -15.33
C LEU A 88 -3.54 -8.42 -16.74
N LYS A 89 -4.23 -8.96 -17.75
CA LYS A 89 -3.79 -8.86 -19.14
C LYS A 89 -3.79 -7.42 -19.64
N SER A 90 -4.83 -6.64 -19.33
CA SER A 90 -4.94 -5.23 -19.71
C SER A 90 -3.80 -4.39 -19.13
N ILE A 91 -3.45 -4.64 -17.87
CA ILE A 91 -2.32 -4.00 -17.19
C ILE A 91 -1.00 -4.33 -17.90
N LEU A 92 -0.76 -5.61 -18.21
CA LEU A 92 0.45 -6.06 -18.90
C LEU A 92 0.55 -5.54 -20.32
N GLU A 93 -0.57 -5.45 -21.04
CA GLU A 93 -0.62 -4.87 -22.39
C GLU A 93 -0.16 -3.41 -22.38
N LYS A 94 -0.64 -2.59 -21.45
CA LYS A 94 -0.22 -1.18 -21.32
C LYS A 94 1.26 -1.06 -20.98
N GLU A 95 1.76 -1.85 -20.04
CA GLU A 95 3.19 -1.83 -19.67
C GLU A 95 4.07 -2.25 -20.86
N SER A 96 3.66 -3.28 -21.61
CA SER A 96 4.38 -3.74 -22.81
C SER A 96 4.41 -2.71 -23.95
N GLN A 97 3.47 -1.75 -23.95
CA GLN A 97 3.44 -0.62 -24.87
C GLN A 97 4.36 0.54 -24.43
N GLY A 98 5.05 0.39 -23.30
CA GLY A 98 6.02 1.34 -22.76
C GLY A 98 5.46 2.32 -21.74
N GLU A 99 4.22 2.12 -21.25
CA GLU A 99 3.71 2.88 -20.12
C GLU A 99 4.45 2.49 -18.83
N SER A 100 4.71 3.46 -17.95
CA SER A 100 5.29 3.17 -16.64
C SER A 100 4.25 2.50 -15.75
N TRP A 101 4.69 1.67 -14.80
CA TRP A 101 3.78 1.07 -13.82
C TRP A 101 2.92 2.09 -13.09
N ALA A 102 3.49 3.24 -12.74
CA ALA A 102 2.74 4.32 -12.10
C ALA A 102 1.54 4.76 -12.94
N SER A 103 1.75 5.01 -14.25
CA SER A 103 0.67 5.39 -15.16
C SER A 103 -0.34 4.26 -15.39
N VAL A 104 0.14 3.01 -15.48
CA VAL A 104 -0.75 1.84 -15.63
C VAL A 104 -1.65 1.66 -14.41
N PHE A 105 -1.09 1.80 -13.20
CA PHE A 105 -1.80 1.69 -11.93
C PHE A 105 -2.81 2.82 -11.72
N GLU A 106 -2.41 4.05 -12.00
CA GLU A 106 -3.31 5.21 -11.97
C GLU A 106 -4.48 5.01 -12.95
N ALA A 107 -4.18 4.58 -14.18
CA ALA A 107 -5.20 4.33 -15.18
C ALA A 107 -6.15 3.18 -14.80
N TYR A 108 -5.65 2.16 -14.08
CA TYR A 108 -6.49 1.08 -13.55
C TYR A 108 -7.49 1.63 -12.53
N ASP A 109 -7.02 2.34 -11.51
CA ASP A 109 -7.89 2.89 -10.45
C ASP A 109 -8.88 3.94 -11.01
N LEU A 110 -8.50 4.70 -12.05
CA LEU A 110 -9.42 5.59 -12.77
C LEU A 110 -10.50 4.83 -13.56
N THR A 111 -10.19 3.63 -14.04
CA THR A 111 -11.12 2.82 -14.85
C THR A 111 -12.10 2.04 -13.98
N TYR A 112 -11.60 1.43 -12.90
CA TYR A 112 -12.37 0.51 -12.05
C TYR A 112 -12.79 1.12 -10.71
N GLY A 113 -12.33 2.33 -10.40
CA GLY A 113 -12.63 3.03 -9.16
C GLY A 113 -11.73 2.63 -8.00
N ILE A 114 -11.55 3.57 -7.08
CA ILE A 114 -10.87 3.33 -5.79
C ILE A 114 -11.94 2.95 -4.77
N PHE A 115 -11.73 1.83 -4.07
CA PHE A 115 -12.64 1.38 -3.02
C PHE A 115 -12.87 2.49 -1.99
N GLN A 116 -14.14 2.75 -1.71
CA GLN A 116 -14.59 3.62 -0.62
C GLN A 116 -15.53 2.80 0.26
N PRO A 117 -15.28 2.66 1.57
CA PRO A 117 -16.14 1.92 2.45
C PRO A 117 -17.59 2.40 2.39
N THR A 118 -18.52 1.45 2.34
CA THR A 118 -19.95 1.73 2.31
C THR A 118 -20.39 2.42 3.59
N SER A 119 -21.15 3.50 3.43
CA SER A 119 -21.87 4.13 4.53
C SER A 119 -23.21 3.42 4.72
N PHE A 120 -23.23 2.43 5.61
CA PHE A 120 -24.44 1.66 5.92
C PHE A 120 -25.52 2.53 6.56
N ASP A 121 -26.78 2.33 6.15
CA ASP A 121 -27.94 2.98 6.77
C ASP A 121 -28.35 2.28 8.07
N SER A 122 -29.34 2.83 8.77
CA SER A 122 -29.80 2.31 10.06
C SER A 122 -30.26 0.86 9.98
N ASP A 123 -30.97 0.50 8.91
CA ASP A 123 -31.60 -0.80 8.77
C ASP A 123 -30.55 -1.88 8.48
N SER A 124 -29.54 -1.52 7.68
CA SER A 124 -28.35 -2.33 7.42
C SER A 124 -27.52 -2.53 8.68
N LEU A 125 -27.34 -1.49 9.48
CA LEU A 125 -26.61 -1.57 10.76
C LEU A 125 -27.29 -2.52 11.76
N ASP A 126 -28.62 -2.47 11.87
CA ASP A 126 -29.36 -3.39 12.75
C ASP A 126 -29.18 -4.86 12.34
N THR A 127 -29.10 -5.12 11.03
CA THR A 127 -28.82 -6.46 10.48
C THR A 127 -27.38 -6.87 10.76
N LEU A 128 -26.41 -5.98 10.54
CA LEU A 128 -24.99 -6.21 10.81
C LEU A 128 -24.74 -6.50 12.29
N MET A 129 -25.40 -5.79 13.21
CA MET A 129 -25.29 -6.05 14.65
C MET A 129 -25.80 -7.43 15.06
N GLN A 130 -26.67 -8.05 14.24
CA GLN A 130 -27.20 -9.41 14.47
C GLN A 130 -26.37 -10.49 13.76
N SER A 131 -25.51 -10.13 12.80
CA SER A 131 -24.81 -11.06 11.89
C SER A 131 -23.70 -11.91 12.53
N HIS A 132 -23.30 -11.64 13.78
CA HIS A 132 -22.11 -12.20 14.45
C HIS A 132 -20.78 -11.95 13.73
N LEU A 133 -20.76 -11.26 12.60
CA LEU A 133 -19.57 -10.91 11.84
C LEU A 133 -18.74 -9.85 12.57
N SER A 134 -17.43 -9.99 12.48
CA SER A 134 -16.47 -8.98 12.93
C SER A 134 -16.42 -7.80 11.96
N SER A 135 -15.90 -6.65 12.43
CA SER A 135 -15.71 -5.48 11.58
C SER A 135 -14.76 -5.75 10.40
N ASP A 136 -13.77 -6.64 10.57
CA ASP A 136 -12.88 -7.03 9.47
C ASP A 136 -13.63 -7.82 8.41
N GLU A 137 -14.45 -8.80 8.81
CA GLU A 137 -15.28 -9.58 7.89
C GLU A 137 -16.25 -8.68 7.13
N ILE A 138 -16.91 -7.74 7.81
CA ILE A 138 -17.79 -6.75 7.18
C ILE A 138 -17.03 -5.93 6.11
N MET A 139 -15.83 -5.47 6.44
CA MET A 139 -15.00 -4.70 5.49
C MET A 139 -14.54 -5.55 4.30
N ILE A 140 -14.24 -6.84 4.52
CA ILE A 140 -13.90 -7.78 3.43
C ILE A 140 -15.09 -7.98 2.52
N ILE A 141 -16.29 -8.20 3.07
CA ILE A 141 -17.52 -8.33 2.28
C ILE A 141 -17.75 -7.07 1.46
N ASP A 142 -17.58 -5.88 2.05
CA ASP A 142 -17.76 -4.59 1.38
C ASP A 142 -16.77 -4.39 0.23
N ARG A 143 -15.51 -4.78 0.42
CA ARG A 143 -14.51 -4.77 -0.67
C ARG A 143 -14.85 -5.72 -1.79
N ILE A 144 -15.27 -6.95 -1.46
CA ILE A 144 -15.66 -7.93 -2.47
C ILE A 144 -16.89 -7.41 -3.22
N ALA A 145 -17.89 -6.88 -2.53
CA ALA A 145 -19.09 -6.27 -3.12
C ALA A 145 -18.70 -5.15 -4.10
N PHE A 146 -17.81 -4.25 -3.68
CA PHE A 146 -17.31 -3.18 -4.55
C PHE A 146 -16.60 -3.72 -5.80
N ALA A 147 -15.68 -4.67 -5.64
CA ALA A 147 -14.85 -5.16 -6.74
C ALA A 147 -15.59 -6.09 -7.72
N SER A 148 -16.57 -6.85 -7.21
CA SER A 148 -17.39 -7.77 -8.02
C SER A 148 -18.67 -7.13 -8.56
N GLU A 149 -19.06 -5.96 -8.03
CA GLU A 149 -20.36 -5.31 -8.24
C GLU A 149 -21.56 -6.13 -7.70
N GLU A 150 -21.30 -7.15 -6.86
CA GLU A 150 -22.32 -7.92 -6.19
C GLU A 150 -22.94 -7.16 -5.02
N ALA A 151 -24.18 -7.51 -4.67
CA ALA A 151 -24.87 -6.90 -3.55
C ALA A 151 -24.24 -7.36 -2.22
N PHE A 152 -23.88 -6.40 -1.36
CA PHE A 152 -23.32 -6.65 -0.03
C PHE A 152 -24.13 -7.69 0.77
N ASP A 153 -25.46 -7.54 0.81
CA ASP A 153 -26.34 -8.43 1.59
C ASP A 153 -26.27 -9.89 1.11
N VAL A 154 -26.11 -10.11 -0.20
CA VAL A 154 -25.99 -11.46 -0.78
C VAL A 154 -24.72 -12.11 -0.30
N LEU A 155 -23.60 -11.40 -0.36
CA LEU A 155 -22.31 -11.89 0.10
C LEU A 155 -22.29 -12.12 1.62
N MET A 156 -22.89 -11.21 2.39
CA MET A 156 -23.04 -11.34 3.83
C MET A 156 -23.79 -12.61 4.21
N ILE A 157 -24.91 -12.90 3.54
CA ILE A 157 -25.69 -14.13 3.78
C ILE A 157 -24.84 -15.37 3.48
N GLN A 158 -24.11 -15.39 2.36
CA GLN A 158 -23.24 -16.52 2.01
C GLN A 158 -22.19 -16.80 3.10
N VAL A 159 -21.56 -15.76 3.63
CA VAL A 159 -20.59 -15.89 4.74
C VAL A 159 -21.28 -16.40 6.01
N MET A 160 -22.45 -15.86 6.35
CA MET A 160 -23.23 -16.30 7.52
C MET A 160 -23.71 -17.75 7.40
N GLU A 161 -23.96 -18.24 6.18
CA GLU A 161 -24.31 -19.63 5.88
C GLU A 161 -23.09 -20.58 5.89
N GLY A 162 -21.87 -20.04 6.05
CA GLY A 162 -20.64 -20.80 6.21
C GLY A 162 -19.80 -20.93 4.93
N THR A 163 -20.12 -20.18 3.87
CA THR A 163 -19.25 -20.08 2.68
C THR A 163 -17.99 -19.33 3.06
N SER A 164 -16.82 -19.90 2.74
CA SER A 164 -15.55 -19.22 3.00
C SER A 164 -15.32 -18.07 2.03
N PHE A 165 -14.54 -17.06 2.44
CA PHE A 165 -14.20 -15.96 1.54
C PHE A 165 -13.36 -16.44 0.35
N GLU A 166 -12.50 -17.46 0.52
CA GLU A 166 -11.76 -18.05 -0.59
C GLU A 166 -12.70 -18.60 -1.66
N GLU A 167 -13.75 -19.33 -1.26
CA GLU A 167 -14.76 -19.84 -2.19
C GLU A 167 -15.50 -18.70 -2.91
N ILE A 168 -15.83 -17.62 -2.19
CA ILE A 168 -16.48 -16.44 -2.79
C ILE A 168 -15.54 -15.73 -3.79
N ILE A 169 -14.28 -15.50 -3.42
CA ILE A 169 -13.27 -14.84 -4.25
C ILE A 169 -13.02 -15.65 -5.53
N ASP A 170 -12.83 -16.96 -5.40
CA ASP A 170 -12.62 -17.84 -6.55
C ASP A 170 -13.86 -17.90 -7.46
N ALA A 171 -15.07 -17.98 -6.88
CA ALA A 171 -16.32 -18.00 -7.65
C ALA A 171 -16.58 -16.69 -8.41
N LEU A 172 -16.09 -15.57 -7.90
CA LEU A 172 -16.19 -14.24 -8.51
C LEU A 172 -14.97 -13.89 -9.37
N GLU A 173 -14.02 -14.82 -9.55
CA GLU A 173 -12.79 -14.65 -10.33
C GLU A 173 -11.95 -13.44 -9.89
N LEU A 174 -11.99 -13.13 -8.59
CA LEU A 174 -11.23 -12.03 -7.99
C LEU A 174 -9.82 -12.49 -7.60
N VAL A 175 -8.89 -11.55 -7.63
CA VAL A 175 -7.51 -11.71 -7.17
C VAL A 175 -7.39 -11.00 -5.83
N GLY A 176 -7.30 -11.77 -4.75
CA GLY A 176 -7.23 -11.24 -3.39
C GLY A 176 -7.16 -12.35 -2.35
N HIS A 177 -6.94 -11.99 -1.09
CA HIS A 177 -7.07 -12.91 0.04
C HIS A 177 -7.50 -12.17 1.30
N ILE A 178 -7.90 -12.94 2.31
CA ILE A 178 -8.40 -12.47 3.60
C ILE A 178 -7.29 -11.99 4.55
N LYS A 179 -6.04 -11.71 4.12
CA LYS A 179 -5.05 -11.22 5.08
C LYS A 179 -5.58 -9.91 5.65
N LEU A 180 -5.69 -9.91 6.97
CA LEU A 180 -6.25 -8.83 7.74
C LEU A 180 -5.64 -7.52 7.25
N TYR A 181 -6.51 -6.53 7.03
CA TYR A 181 -6.13 -5.25 6.45
C TYR A 181 -4.86 -4.69 7.08
N PRO A 182 -4.01 -3.99 6.30
CA PRO A 182 -2.88 -3.25 6.83
C PRO A 182 -3.32 -2.40 8.03
N ARG A 183 -2.80 -2.74 9.22
CA ARG A 183 -3.12 -2.01 10.47
C ARG A 183 -1.87 -1.27 10.92
N VAL A 184 -1.82 0.01 10.61
CA VAL A 184 -0.77 0.88 11.11
C VAL A 184 -1.19 1.49 12.46
N GLN A 185 -0.38 1.29 13.49
CA GLN A 185 -0.57 1.99 14.76
C GLN A 185 0.12 3.34 14.67
N VAL A 186 -0.68 4.40 14.67
CA VAL A 186 -0.17 5.77 14.53
C VAL A 186 -0.49 6.53 15.81
N THR A 187 0.55 6.87 16.57
CA THR A 187 0.45 7.72 17.76
C THR A 187 0.87 9.14 17.44
N GLU A 188 0.45 10.10 18.26
CA GLU A 188 0.87 11.50 18.14
C GLU A 188 2.41 11.65 18.23
N GLU A 189 3.08 10.80 19.01
CA GLU A 189 4.54 10.76 19.11
C GLU A 189 5.20 10.34 17.80
N VAL A 190 4.64 9.32 17.12
CA VAL A 190 5.11 8.84 15.81
C VAL A 190 4.90 9.90 14.74
N LEU A 191 3.72 10.55 14.71
CA LEU A 191 3.43 11.64 13.79
C LEU A 191 4.42 12.79 13.96
N ASN A 192 4.56 13.29 15.19
CA ASN A 192 5.50 14.37 15.49
C ASN A 192 6.95 14.00 15.12
N HIS A 193 7.36 12.75 15.34
CA HIS A 193 8.69 12.31 14.96
C HIS A 193 8.93 12.43 13.44
N TYR A 194 8.01 11.90 12.63
CA TYR A 194 8.17 11.88 11.17
C TYR A 194 7.89 13.24 10.52
N GLN A 195 6.96 14.04 11.05
CA GLN A 195 6.77 15.43 10.61
C GLN A 195 8.07 16.24 10.72
N ASN A 196 8.77 16.14 11.86
CA ASN A 196 10.02 16.87 12.08
C ASN A 196 11.17 16.38 11.21
N GLN A 197 11.18 15.08 10.87
CA GLN A 197 12.26 14.48 10.09
C GLN A 197 12.08 14.68 8.58
N TYR A 198 10.85 14.57 8.08
CA TYR A 198 10.55 14.52 6.64
C TYR A 198 9.75 15.72 6.13
N ALA A 199 9.28 16.61 7.02
CA ALA A 199 8.42 17.75 6.68
C ALA A 199 7.14 17.33 5.92
N LEU A 200 6.57 16.19 6.30
CA LEU A 200 5.32 15.64 5.77
C LEU A 200 4.14 15.99 6.68
N GLU A 201 2.94 16.06 6.12
CA GLU A 201 1.68 16.19 6.86
C GLU A 201 1.24 14.83 7.45
N ASP A 202 0.36 14.84 8.45
CA ASP A 202 -0.11 13.62 9.14
C ASP A 202 -0.66 12.57 8.19
N MET A 203 -1.53 12.97 7.25
CA MET A 203 -2.11 12.04 6.29
C MET A 203 -1.07 11.42 5.36
N GLN A 204 -0.07 12.18 4.94
CA GLN A 204 1.01 11.66 4.09
C GLN A 204 1.86 10.62 4.83
N ILE A 205 2.07 10.82 6.13
CA ILE A 205 2.78 9.86 7.00
C ILE A 205 1.95 8.58 7.14
N ILE A 206 0.65 8.71 7.42
CA ILE A 206 -0.27 7.56 7.57
C ILE A 206 -0.33 6.75 6.28
N GLU A 207 -0.52 7.40 5.13
CA GLU A 207 -0.57 6.75 3.81
C GLU A 207 0.76 6.05 3.50
N ALA A 208 1.90 6.69 3.76
CA ALA A 208 3.21 6.07 3.58
C ALA A 208 3.39 4.82 4.46
N MET A 209 2.94 4.86 5.71
CA MET A 209 2.99 3.69 6.60
C MET A 209 2.06 2.56 6.10
N VAL A 210 0.88 2.89 5.57
CA VAL A 210 -0.04 1.90 5.00
C VAL A 210 0.57 1.25 3.76
N ILE A 211 1.19 2.03 2.87
CA ILE A 211 1.90 1.51 1.69
C ILE A 211 3.06 0.60 2.12
N ALA A 212 3.81 0.99 3.15
CA ALA A 212 4.90 0.17 3.68
C ALA A 212 4.40 -1.20 4.17
N GLU A 213 3.32 -1.23 4.95
CA GLU A 213 2.69 -2.46 5.42
C GLU A 213 2.15 -3.32 4.26
N LYS A 214 1.53 -2.70 3.24
CA LYS A 214 1.07 -3.41 2.03
C LYS A 214 2.21 -4.09 1.27
N LEU A 215 3.36 -3.43 1.20
CA LEU A 215 4.55 -3.91 0.50
C LEU A 215 5.43 -4.82 1.38
N ASP A 216 5.10 -4.98 2.66
CA ASP A 216 5.94 -5.66 3.67
C ASP A 216 7.37 -5.05 3.73
N LEU A 217 7.43 -3.72 3.65
CA LEU A 217 8.67 -2.93 3.65
C LEU A 217 8.78 -2.06 4.89
N ASN A 218 10.02 -1.65 5.18
CA ASN A 218 10.26 -0.68 6.24
C ASN A 218 9.66 0.70 5.87
N GLU A 219 8.91 1.28 6.82
CA GLU A 219 8.19 2.54 6.64
C GLU A 219 9.12 3.72 6.31
N LYS A 220 10.38 3.67 6.74
CA LYS A 220 11.35 4.72 6.49
C LYS A 220 11.62 4.92 5.00
N ASN A 221 11.72 3.82 4.24
CA ASN A 221 11.99 3.86 2.81
C ASN A 221 10.83 4.53 2.06
N ILE A 222 9.60 4.24 2.48
CA ILE A 222 8.39 4.82 1.89
C ILE A 222 8.28 6.30 2.26
N LEU A 223 8.48 6.65 3.54
CA LEU A 223 8.46 8.04 4.01
C LEU A 223 9.51 8.91 3.30
N GLU A 224 10.72 8.39 3.06
CA GLU A 224 11.74 9.08 2.27
C GLU A 224 11.30 9.32 0.82
N SER A 225 10.60 8.36 0.21
CA SER A 225 10.06 8.47 -1.16
C SER A 225 8.93 9.50 -1.23
N THR A 226 8.02 9.47 -0.26
CA THR A 226 6.93 10.47 -0.12
C THR A 226 7.49 11.87 0.11
N ALA A 227 8.53 12.02 0.94
CA ALA A 227 9.19 13.31 1.19
C ALA A 227 9.89 13.88 -0.05
N GLN A 228 10.28 13.02 -1.00
CA GLN A 228 10.81 13.42 -2.30
C GLN A 228 9.72 13.82 -3.31
N GLY A 229 8.45 13.69 -2.93
CA GLY A 229 7.30 14.06 -3.75
C GLY A 229 6.81 12.95 -4.68
N MET A 230 7.23 11.70 -4.46
CA MET A 230 6.66 10.56 -5.19
C MET A 230 5.21 10.33 -4.78
N THR A 231 4.38 10.02 -5.76
CA THR A 231 2.98 9.61 -5.59
C THR A 231 2.87 8.16 -5.13
N GLU A 232 1.70 7.75 -4.62
CA GLU A 232 1.43 6.35 -4.27
C GLU A 232 1.74 5.41 -5.45
N TYR A 233 1.32 5.76 -6.67
CA TYR A 233 1.53 4.92 -7.84
C TYR A 233 3.00 4.80 -8.25
N GLU A 234 3.78 5.87 -8.11
CA GLU A 234 5.23 5.83 -8.35
C GLU A 234 5.94 4.97 -7.31
N ILE A 235 5.54 5.07 -6.04
CA ILE A 235 6.08 4.24 -4.95
C ILE A 235 5.73 2.77 -5.19
N LEU A 236 4.46 2.45 -5.42
CA LEU A 236 4.01 1.08 -5.69
C LEU A 236 4.72 0.50 -6.92
N GLY A 237 4.78 1.26 -8.02
CA GLY A 237 5.45 0.83 -9.25
C GLY A 237 6.92 0.51 -9.02
N TYR A 238 7.65 1.42 -8.36
CA TYR A 238 9.06 1.24 -8.06
C TYR A 238 9.32 0.01 -7.17
N TYR A 239 8.65 -0.07 -6.02
CA TYR A 239 8.95 -1.11 -5.05
C TYR A 239 8.44 -2.48 -5.48
N LEU A 240 7.29 -2.60 -6.15
CA LEU A 240 6.85 -3.88 -6.69
C LEU A 240 7.82 -4.42 -7.74
N GLN A 241 8.41 -3.56 -8.57
CA GLN A 241 9.46 -3.98 -9.50
C GLN A 241 10.69 -4.49 -8.75
N GLU A 242 11.24 -3.71 -7.81
CA GLU A 242 12.39 -4.13 -6.99
C GLU A 242 12.11 -5.42 -6.20
N ILE A 243 10.84 -5.67 -5.87
CA ILE A 243 10.40 -6.88 -5.18
C ILE A 243 10.52 -8.12 -6.08
N PHE A 244 10.25 -8.01 -7.38
CA PHE A 244 10.14 -9.14 -8.30
C PHE A 244 11.25 -9.25 -9.36
N GLU A 245 12.12 -8.24 -9.49
CA GLU A 245 13.35 -8.26 -10.32
C GLU A 245 14.53 -8.96 -9.61
#